data_AF-A0A094NYM5-F1
#
_entry.id   AF-A0A094NYM5-F1
#
_cell.length_a   1.000
_cell.length_b   1.000
_cell.length_c   1.000
_cell.angle_alpha   90.00
_cell.angle_beta   90.00
_cell.angle_gamma   90.00
#
_symmetry.space_group_name_H-M   'P 1'
#
loop_
_entity.id
_entity.type
_entity.pdbx_description
1 polymer ?
#
loop_
_entity_poly.entity_id
_entity_poly.type
_entity_poly.pdbx_seq_one_letter_code
_entity_poly.pdbx_strand_id
1 'polypeptide(L)' 'PLLAINPRQQWMQLMEKRRGIYEALATRSFNTDNRKPAEVAREIADVIGVINADN' A
#
# COMPACT_ATOMS: atom_id res chain seq x y z
N PRO A 1 6.21 -20.98 -27.66
CA PRO A 1 6.23 -19.52 -27.88
C PRO A 1 6.53 -18.77 -26.57
N LEU A 2 7.81 -18.53 -26.30
CA LEU A 2 8.25 -17.77 -25.13
C LEU A 2 8.21 -16.28 -25.47
N LEU A 3 6.99 -15.75 -25.58
CA LEU A 3 6.74 -14.32 -25.75
C LEU A 3 5.98 -13.82 -24.53
N ALA A 4 6.74 -13.12 -23.69
CA ALA A 4 6.29 -11.90 -23.02
C ALA A 4 4.95 -11.99 -22.28
N ILE A 5 4.95 -12.73 -21.18
CA ILE A 5 4.02 -12.42 -20.10
C ILE A 5 4.39 -11.01 -19.60
N ASN A 6 3.54 -10.01 -19.86
CA ASN A 6 3.73 -8.64 -19.40
C ASN A 6 3.58 -8.59 -17.86
N PRO A 7 4.67 -8.39 -17.09
CA PRO A 7 4.62 -8.47 -15.62
C PRO A 7 3.69 -7.42 -15.00
N ARG A 8 3.58 -6.24 -15.63
CA ARG A 8 2.66 -5.18 -15.19
C ARG A 8 1.20 -5.62 -15.31
N GLN A 9 0.83 -6.25 -16.42
CA GLN A 9 -0.52 -6.77 -16.62
C GLN A 9 -0.86 -7.84 -15.58
N GLN A 10 0.08 -8.72 -15.23
CA GLN A 10 -0.13 -9.72 -14.18
C GLN A 10 -0.34 -9.09 -12.81
N TRP A 11 0.47 -8.09 -12.45
CA TRP A 11 0.30 -7.37 -11.18
C TRP A 11 -1.03 -6.61 -11.12
N MET A 12 -1.48 -6.01 -12.22
CA MET A 12 -2.79 -5.37 -12.28
C MET A 12 -3.92 -6.38 -12.06
N GLN A 13 -3.89 -7.52 -12.74
CA GLN A 13 -4.88 -8.59 -12.55
C GLN A 13 -4.87 -9.15 -11.12
N LEU A 14 -3.68 -9.26 -10.50
CA LEU A 14 -3.55 -9.68 -9.11
C LEU A 14 -4.14 -8.65 -8.16
N MET A 15 -3.85 -7.36 -8.37
CA MET A 15 -4.38 -6.28 -7.55
C MET A 15 -5.90 -6.19 -7.65
N GLU A 16 -6.47 -6.34 -8.84
CA GLU A 16 -7.92 -6.37 -9.03
C GLU A 16 -8.58 -7.48 -8.18
N LYS A 17 -8.01 -8.69 -8.20
CA LYS A 17 -8.52 -9.82 -7.42
C LYS A 17 -8.35 -9.65 -5.91
N ARG A 18 -7.30 -8.96 -5.46
CA ARG A 18 -6.95 -8.86 -4.04
C ARG A 18 -7.48 -7.59 -3.36
N ARG A 19 -7.76 -6.53 -4.11
CA ARG A 19 -8.18 -5.22 -3.57
C ARG A 19 -9.35 -5.34 -2.61
N GLY A 20 -10.40 -6.05 -2.99
CA GLY A 20 -11.59 -6.20 -2.15
C GLY A 20 -11.30 -6.85 -0.79
N ILE A 21 -10.35 -7.79 -0.72
CA ILE A 21 -9.95 -8.42 0.56
C ILE A 21 -9.21 -7.41 1.43
N TYR A 22 -8.31 -6.62 0.85
CA TYR A 22 -7.57 -5.61 1.59
C TYR A 22 -8.48 -4.52 2.13
N GLU A 23 -9.41 -4.01 1.30
CA GLU A 23 -10.36 -2.97 1.68
C GLU A 23 -11.36 -3.43 2.73
N ALA A 24 -11.83 -4.69 2.66
CA ALA A 24 -12.76 -5.24 3.64
C ALA A 24 -12.15 -5.43 5.04
N LEU A 25 -10.83 -5.71 5.11
CA LEU A 25 -10.13 -5.96 6.37
C LEU A 25 -9.45 -4.73 6.95
N ALA A 26 -9.19 -3.70 6.14
CA ALA A 26 -8.42 -2.54 6.57
C ALA A 26 -9.24 -1.61 7.47
N THR A 27 -8.70 -1.28 8.65
CA THR A 27 -9.22 -0.21 9.50
C THR A 27 -8.86 1.18 8.96
N ARG A 28 -7.73 1.28 8.27
CA ARG A 28 -7.18 2.49 7.63
C ARG A 28 -6.42 2.09 6.37
N SER A 29 -6.46 2.95 5.34
CA SER A 29 -5.73 2.76 4.08
C SER A 29 -4.93 4.02 3.76
N PHE A 30 -3.73 3.85 3.22
CA PHE A 30 -2.81 4.93 2.88
C PHE A 30 -2.41 4.85 1.41
N ASN A 31 -2.56 5.95 0.66
CA ASN A 31 -2.14 6.01 -0.74
C ASN A 31 -0.62 6.23 -0.81
N THR A 32 0.08 5.37 -1.56
CA THR A 32 1.54 5.44 -1.76
C THR A 32 1.98 6.02 -3.11
N ASP A 33 1.03 6.30 -4.01
CA ASP A 33 1.32 6.74 -5.38
C ASP A 33 2.03 8.09 -5.37
N ASN A 34 3.15 8.17 -6.10
CA ASN A 34 3.97 9.39 -6.24
C ASN A 34 4.48 10.00 -4.93
N ARG A 35 4.57 9.22 -3.84
CA ARG A 35 5.03 9.69 -2.54
C ARG A 35 6.37 9.07 -2.16
N LYS A 36 7.16 9.79 -1.36
CA LYS A 36 8.37 9.21 -0.77
C LYS A 36 7.98 8.26 0.36
N PRO A 37 8.68 7.11 0.52
CA PRO A 37 8.38 6.18 1.61
C PRO A 37 8.36 6.82 3.00
N ALA A 38 9.25 7.78 3.26
CA ALA A 38 9.32 8.50 4.54
C ALA A 38 8.07 9.35 4.85
N GLU A 39 7.39 9.87 3.82
CA GLU A 39 6.17 10.68 3.99
C GLU A 39 5.00 9.80 4.41
N VAL A 40 4.87 8.63 3.77
CA VAL A 40 3.83 7.65 4.11
C VAL A 40 4.10 7.05 5.50
N ALA A 41 5.35 6.72 5.81
CA ALA A 41 5.72 6.17 7.12
C ALA A 41 5.41 7.16 8.25
N ARG A 42 5.66 8.45 8.05
CA ARG A 42 5.29 9.50 9.02
C ARG A 42 3.78 9.58 9.21
N GLU A 43 3.01 9.62 8.12
CA GLU A 43 1.54 9.63 8.19
C GLU A 43 0.98 8.43 8.95
N ILE A 44 1.54 7.24 8.73
CA ILE A 44 1.17 6.03 9.47
C ILE A 44 1.50 6.19 10.97
N ALA A 45 2.69 6.70 11.31
CA ALA A 45 3.10 6.92 12.70
C ALA A 45 2.21 7.95 13.42
N ASP A 46 1.84 9.04 12.72
CA ASP A 46 0.93 10.07 13.21
C ASP A 46 -0.46 9.46 13.55
N VAL A 47 -0.99 8.61 12.66
CA VAL A 47 -2.30 7.97 12.84
C VAL A 47 -2.31 6.93 13.95
N ILE A 48 -1.21 6.18 14.12
CA ILE A 48 -1.08 5.15 15.17
C ILE A 48 -0.72 5.79 16.53
N GLY A 49 -0.32 7.06 16.55
CA GLY A 49 0.01 7.79 17.78
C GLY A 49 1.38 7.47 18.36
N VAL A 50 2.32 6.95 17.55
CA VAL A 50 3.69 6.61 18.00
C VAL A 50 4.59 7.85 18.07
N ILE A 51 4.08 8.96 18.61
CA ILE A 51 4.84 10.20 18.83
C ILE A 51 4.65 10.70 20.26
N ASN A 52 4.66 9.79 21.24
CA ASN A 52 4.88 10.13 22.65
C ASN A 52 5.58 8.97 23.36
N ALA A 53 6.82 8.69 22.98
CA ALA A 53 7.83 8.25 23.93
C ALA A 53 8.91 9.33 23.86
N ASP A 54 9.16 9.98 24.99
CA ASP A 54 10.22 10.97 25.24
C ASP A 54 9.85 12.44 24.95
N ASN A 55 8.99 12.98 25.83
CA ASN A 55 9.09 14.35 26.33
C ASN A 55 9.01 14.30 27.86
#